data_AF-A0A9Q4HA31-F1
#
_entry.id   AF-A0A9Q4HA31-F1
#
_cell.length_a   1.000
_cell.length_b   1.000
_cell.length_c   1.000
_cell.angle_alpha   90.00
_cell.angle_beta   90.00
_cell.angle_gamma   90.00
#
_symmetry.space_group_name_H-M   'P 1'
#
loop_
_entity.id
_entity.type
_entity.pdbx_description
1 polymer ?
#
loop_
_entity_poly.entity_id
_entity_poly.type
_entity_poly.pdbx_seq_one_letter_code
_entity_poly.pdbx_strand_id
1 'polypeptide(L)'
;MTKSQNLCTVTESYVNKCHIVFENVVINLSEPKLIECINKIKRVLNGQTTREEVSDWAGTYVYADDSEVEDDRVWDMLILLCGIDLKDSPETYLHSTDDLNDWIKQYMG
;
A
#
# COMPACT_ATOMS: atom_id res chain seq x y z
N MET A 1 11.22 -21.14 -25.66
CA MET A 1 10.41 -20.70 -24.49
C MET A 1 11.07 -19.45 -23.95
N THR A 2 10.44 -18.29 -24.10
CA THR A 2 11.01 -16.97 -23.76
C THR A 2 10.21 -16.31 -22.64
N LYS A 3 10.91 -15.54 -21.80
CA LYS A 3 10.45 -14.82 -20.59
C LYS A 3 9.19 -13.93 -20.75
N SER A 4 8.63 -13.81 -21.95
CA SER A 4 7.48 -12.96 -22.27
C SER A 4 6.13 -13.49 -21.74
N GLN A 5 5.97 -14.82 -21.65
CA GLN A 5 4.67 -15.40 -21.27
C GLN A 5 4.35 -15.35 -19.76
N ASN A 6 5.33 -15.12 -18.89
CA ASN A 6 5.10 -14.98 -17.44
C ASN A 6 4.80 -13.54 -17.00
N LEU A 7 5.02 -12.51 -17.83
CA LEU A 7 4.54 -11.17 -17.51
C LEU A 7 3.05 -11.01 -17.82
N CYS A 8 2.54 -11.69 -18.85
CA CYS A 8 1.15 -11.54 -19.31
C CYS A 8 0.11 -12.07 -18.31
N THR A 9 0.43 -13.14 -17.58
CA THR A 9 -0.50 -13.75 -16.61
C THR A 9 -0.57 -13.00 -15.28
N VAL A 10 0.51 -12.32 -14.89
CA VAL A 10 0.49 -11.46 -13.69
C VAL A 10 -0.28 -10.17 -13.99
N THR A 11 -0.12 -9.59 -15.18
CA THR A 11 -0.89 -8.40 -15.55
C THR A 11 -2.40 -8.66 -15.63
N GLU A 12 -2.84 -9.85 -16.05
CA GLU A 12 -4.28 -10.17 -16.14
C GLU A 12 -4.97 -10.34 -14.77
N SER A 13 -4.28 -10.78 -13.71
CA SER A 13 -4.90 -10.84 -12.37
C SER A 13 -5.09 -9.45 -11.76
N TYR A 14 -4.19 -8.51 -12.03
CA TYR A 14 -4.31 -7.12 -11.59
C TYR A 14 -5.29 -6.31 -12.45
N VAL A 15 -5.28 -6.51 -13.78
CA VAL A 15 -6.21 -5.84 -14.69
C VAL A 15 -7.67 -6.24 -14.43
N ASN A 16 -7.92 -7.50 -14.03
CA ASN A 16 -9.27 -7.94 -13.64
C ASN A 16 -9.73 -7.41 -12.27
N LYS A 17 -8.81 -6.93 -11.41
CA LYS A 17 -9.16 -6.22 -10.17
C LYS A 17 -9.46 -4.73 -10.45
N CYS A 18 -8.98 -4.18 -11.56
CA CYS A 18 -9.08 -2.76 -11.92
C CYS A 18 -10.26 -2.39 -12.85
N HIS A 19 -11.16 -3.31 -13.23
CA HIS A 19 -12.25 -3.02 -14.18
C HIS A 19 -13.59 -2.60 -13.54
N ILE A 20 -13.55 -1.93 -12.40
CA ILE A 20 -14.67 -1.13 -11.84
C ILE A 20 -13.94 0.02 -11.13
N VAL A 21 -13.71 1.21 -11.69
CA VAL A 21 -14.67 2.24 -12.08
C VAL A 21 -13.98 3.18 -13.10
N PHE A 22 -14.22 2.99 -14.39
CA PHE A 22 -14.05 4.07 -15.38
C PHE A 22 -15.38 4.81 -15.46
N GLU A 23 -15.64 5.75 -14.54
CA GLU A 23 -16.59 6.85 -14.73
C GLU A 23 -16.48 7.85 -13.57
N ASN A 24 -15.75 8.95 -13.82
CA ASN A 24 -15.95 10.26 -13.19
C ASN A 24 -15.84 10.40 -11.66
N VAL A 25 -14.73 9.98 -11.08
CA VAL A 25 -14.19 10.67 -9.90
C VAL A 25 -12.74 10.97 -10.20
N VAL A 26 -12.43 12.23 -10.54
CA VAL A 26 -11.11 12.78 -10.26
C VAL A 26 -10.99 12.67 -8.75
N ILE A 27 -10.43 11.56 -8.26
CA ILE A 27 -10.03 11.48 -6.86
C ILE A 27 -8.89 12.46 -6.83
N ASN A 28 -9.20 13.67 -6.39
CA ASN A 28 -8.20 14.66 -6.03
C ASN A 28 -7.50 14.03 -4.82
N LEU A 29 -6.57 13.11 -5.08
CA LEU A 29 -5.71 12.48 -4.09
C LEU A 29 -4.81 13.62 -3.64
N SER A 30 -5.35 14.45 -2.74
CA SER A 30 -4.54 15.40 -2.01
C SER A 30 -3.37 14.62 -1.44
N GLU A 31 -2.18 15.21 -1.54
CA GLU A 31 -0.95 14.64 -1.01
C GLU A 31 -1.22 13.99 0.37
N PRO A 32 -0.91 12.69 0.52
CA PRO A 32 -1.19 11.98 1.74
C PRO A 32 -0.38 12.60 2.86
N LYS A 33 -0.95 12.64 4.06
CA LYS A 33 -0.26 13.17 5.22
C LYS A 33 0.29 12.02 6.05
N LEU A 34 1.39 12.26 6.75
CA LEU A 34 1.99 11.25 7.63
C LEU A 34 0.98 10.72 8.67
N ILE A 35 0.11 11.59 9.18
CA ILE A 35 -0.97 11.19 10.10
C ILE A 35 -1.99 10.24 9.46
N GLU A 36 -2.26 10.37 8.16
CA GLU A 36 -3.13 9.45 7.44
C GLU A 36 -2.49 8.06 7.36
N CYS A 37 -1.21 7.99 6.98
CA CYS A 37 -0.43 6.76 6.95
C CYS A 37 -0.44 6.05 8.32
N ILE A 38 -0.17 6.80 9.40
CA ILE A 38 -0.24 6.29 10.78
C ILE A 38 -1.63 5.75 11.11
N ASN A 39 -2.69 6.45 10.69
CA ASN A 39 -4.05 6.01 10.92
C ASN A 39 -4.40 4.72 10.15
N LYS A 40 -3.83 4.48 8.97
CA LYS A 40 -3.97 3.20 8.26
C LYS A 40 -3.41 2.04 9.10
N ILE A 41 -2.21 2.19 9.66
CA ILE A 41 -1.62 1.16 10.55
C ILE A 41 -2.50 0.92 11.77
N LYS A 42 -3.00 1.98 12.43
CA LYS A 42 -3.88 1.84 13.59
C LYS A 42 -5.17 1.08 13.25
N ARG A 43 -5.72 1.30 12.05
CA ARG A 43 -6.89 0.58 11.53
C ARG A 43 -6.60 -0.90 11.23
N VAL A 44 -5.38 -1.24 10.82
CA VAL A 44 -4.96 -2.65 10.70
C VAL A 44 -4.89 -3.29 12.09
N LEU A 45 -4.22 -2.62 13.04
CA LEU A 45 -4.02 -3.14 14.40
C LEU A 45 -5.33 -3.36 15.16
N ASN A 46 -6.38 -2.58 14.86
CA ASN A 46 -7.68 -2.71 15.49
C ASN A 46 -8.69 -3.55 14.68
N GLY A 47 -8.27 -4.16 13.57
CA GLY A 47 -9.10 -5.01 12.72
C GLY A 47 -10.19 -4.29 11.91
N GLN A 48 -10.09 -2.97 11.75
CA GLN A 48 -11.04 -2.16 10.96
C GLN A 48 -10.73 -2.13 9.45
N THR A 49 -9.56 -2.60 9.04
CA THR A 49 -9.14 -2.73 7.63
C THR A 49 -8.11 -3.85 7.55
N THR A 50 -7.88 -4.39 6.35
CA THR A 50 -6.85 -5.42 6.15
C THR A 50 -5.51 -4.80 5.74
N ARG A 51 -4.44 -5.60 5.80
CA ARG A 51 -3.12 -5.16 5.34
C ARG A 51 -3.10 -4.98 3.82
N GLU A 52 -3.79 -5.86 3.10
CA GLU A 52 -3.96 -5.81 1.65
C GLU A 52 -4.67 -4.53 1.21
N GLU A 53 -5.73 -4.11 1.90
CA GLU A 53 -6.42 -2.85 1.59
C GLU A 53 -5.51 -1.62 1.79
N VAL A 54 -4.64 -1.65 2.79
CA VAL A 54 -3.67 -0.58 3.03
C VAL A 54 -2.53 -0.61 2.02
N SER A 55 -2.07 -1.79 1.63
CA SER A 55 -1.06 -1.99 0.58
C SER A 55 -1.57 -1.49 -0.76
N ASP A 56 -2.78 -1.88 -1.17
CA ASP A 56 -3.45 -1.40 -2.38
C ASP A 56 -3.57 0.14 -2.37
N TRP A 57 -3.95 0.75 -1.23
CA TRP A 57 -4.03 2.20 -1.09
C TRP A 57 -2.67 2.89 -1.24
N ALA A 58 -1.63 2.40 -0.56
CA ALA A 58 -0.28 2.97 -0.64
C ALA A 58 0.30 2.83 -2.06
N GLY A 59 0.03 1.70 -2.72
CA GLY A 59 0.41 1.43 -4.10
C GLY A 59 -0.13 2.47 -5.10
N THR A 60 -1.27 3.11 -4.82
CA THR A 60 -1.79 4.19 -5.69
C THR A 60 -0.86 5.40 -5.78
N TYR A 61 -0.01 5.62 -4.77
CA TYR A 61 0.98 6.70 -4.75
C TYR A 61 2.36 6.20 -5.20
N VAL A 62 2.77 5.01 -4.74
CA VAL A 62 4.11 4.43 -5.00
C VAL A 62 4.29 4.04 -6.46
N TYR A 63 3.23 3.54 -7.11
CA TYR A 63 3.27 3.11 -8.51
C TYR A 63 2.76 4.17 -9.50
N ALA A 64 2.48 5.39 -9.03
CA ALA A 64 2.12 6.49 -9.93
C ALA A 64 3.34 6.94 -10.73
N ASP A 65 3.18 7.09 -12.05
CA ASP A 65 4.27 7.54 -12.94
C ASP A 65 4.78 8.94 -12.58
N ASP A 66 3.89 9.83 -12.11
CA ASP A 66 4.18 11.20 -11.67
C ASP A 66 3.68 11.41 -10.22
N SER A 67 4.28 10.72 -9.25
CA SER A 67 3.93 10.91 -7.84
C SER A 67 4.43 12.27 -7.33
N GLU A 68 3.51 13.13 -6.86
CA GLU A 68 3.82 14.47 -6.32
C GLU A 68 4.00 14.48 -4.79
N VAL A 69 4.34 13.35 -4.16
CA VAL A 69 4.59 13.31 -2.70
C VAL A 69 5.96 13.93 -2.42
N GLU A 70 5.97 15.14 -1.86
CA GLU A 70 7.20 15.91 -1.62
C GLU A 70 7.81 15.64 -0.23
N ASP A 71 6.98 15.26 0.75
CA ASP A 71 7.46 14.94 2.09
C ASP A 71 8.12 13.55 2.14
N ASP A 72 9.46 13.52 2.24
CA ASP A 72 10.25 12.29 2.34
C ASP A 72 9.76 11.33 3.44
N ARG A 73 9.29 11.85 4.59
CA ARG A 73 8.78 10.98 5.68
C ARG A 73 7.47 10.32 5.28
N VAL A 74 6.64 11.01 4.51
CA VAL A 74 5.41 10.44 3.95
C VAL A 74 5.77 9.39 2.91
N TRP A 75 6.71 9.70 2.01
CA TRP A 75 7.17 8.77 0.99
C TRP A 75 7.72 7.47 1.60
N ASP A 76 8.63 7.55 2.56
CA ASP A 76 9.19 6.38 3.24
C ASP A 76 8.11 5.53 3.91
N MET A 77 7.12 6.19 4.53
CA MET A 77 5.99 5.50 5.16
C MET A 77 5.09 4.82 4.11
N LEU A 78 4.85 5.45 2.95
CA LEU A 78 4.09 4.84 1.86
C LEU A 78 4.79 3.59 1.30
N ILE A 79 6.12 3.60 1.18
CA ILE A 79 6.88 2.42 0.77
C ILE A 79 6.70 1.27 1.77
N LEU A 80 6.76 1.55 3.07
CA LEU A 80 6.49 0.55 4.11
C LEU A 80 5.05 0.02 4.02
N LEU A 81 4.08 0.91 3.82
CA LEU A 81 2.67 0.52 3.71
C LEU A 81 2.38 -0.26 2.44
N CYS A 82 3.08 0.00 1.34
CA CYS A 82 2.99 -0.79 0.12
C CYS A 82 3.56 -2.22 0.28
N GLY A 83 4.34 -2.47 1.34
CA GLY A 83 4.85 -3.79 1.69
C GLY A 83 4.19 -4.43 2.93
N ILE A 84 3.17 -3.79 3.51
CA ILE A 84 2.59 -4.22 4.80
C ILE A 84 1.91 -5.59 4.74
N ASP A 85 1.47 -6.00 3.55
CA ASP A 85 0.79 -7.27 3.26
C ASP A 85 1.75 -8.38 2.81
N LEU A 86 3.05 -8.12 2.72
CA LEU A 86 4.04 -9.15 2.39
C LEU A 86 3.98 -10.28 3.42
N LYS A 87 3.93 -11.51 2.90
CA LYS A 87 3.82 -12.73 3.68
C LYS A 87 5.18 -13.44 3.79
N ASP A 88 5.50 -13.90 4.99
CA ASP A 88 6.63 -14.81 5.25
C ASP A 88 6.20 -16.28 5.09
N SER A 89 4.92 -16.57 5.36
CA SER A 89 4.29 -17.87 5.10
C SER A 89 2.83 -17.69 4.68
N PRO A 90 2.12 -18.74 4.21
CA PRO A 90 0.71 -18.62 3.84
C PRO A 90 -0.19 -17.97 4.91
N GLU A 91 0.13 -18.21 6.18
CA GLU A 91 -0.66 -17.80 7.35
C GLU A 91 -0.08 -16.60 8.10
N THR A 92 1.14 -16.15 7.79
CA THR A 92 1.83 -15.11 8.55
C THR A 92 2.40 -14.00 7.67
N TYR A 93 2.22 -12.77 8.13
CA TYR A 93 2.86 -11.61 7.52
C TYR A 93 4.34 -11.53 7.92
N LEU A 94 5.16 -10.99 7.01
CA LEU A 94 6.58 -10.70 7.22
C LEU A 94 6.80 -9.75 8.38
N HIS A 95 5.90 -8.76 8.53
CA HIS A 95 5.95 -7.78 9.62
C HIS A 95 4.90 -8.10 10.68
N SER A 96 5.33 -8.33 11.90
CA SER A 96 4.49 -8.60 13.07
C SER A 96 3.72 -7.36 13.51
N THR A 97 2.67 -7.52 14.34
CA THR A 97 1.96 -6.37 14.92
C THR A 97 2.85 -5.49 15.79
N ASP A 98 3.92 -6.04 16.36
CA ASP A 98 4.89 -5.28 17.14
C ASP A 98 5.73 -4.37 16.22
N ASP A 99 6.14 -4.87 15.05
CA ASP A 99 6.82 -4.05 14.03
C ASP A 99 5.95 -2.87 13.60
N LEU A 100 4.64 -3.10 13.39
CA LEU A 100 3.68 -2.04 13.05
C LEU A 100 3.60 -0.97 14.15
N ASN A 101 3.61 -1.38 15.43
CA ASN A 101 3.63 -0.45 16.55
C ASN A 101 4.94 0.33 16.62
N ASP A 102 6.06 -0.30 16.29
CA ASP A 102 7.37 0.35 16.28
C ASP A 102 7.50 1.35 15.13
N TRP A 103 6.92 1.07 13.96
CA TRP A 103 6.79 2.05 12.88
C TRP A 103 5.98 3.27 13.32
N ILE A 104 4.84 3.07 14.00
CA ILE A 104 4.06 4.20 14.54
C ILE A 104 4.92 5.05 15.47
N LYS A 105 5.69 4.43 16.39
CA LYS A 105 6.56 5.19 17.32
C LYS A 105 7.65 5.95 16.58
N GLN A 106 8.31 5.31 15.62
CA GLN A 106 9.39 5.92 14.83
C GLN A 106 8.94 7.19 14.10
N TYR A 107 7.71 7.18 13.56
CA TYR A 107 7.18 8.31 12.78
C TYR A 107 6.33 9.30 13.59
N MET A 108 6.00 9.00 14.85
CA MET A 108 5.35 9.95 15.78
C MET A 108 6.36 10.73 16.66
N GLY A 109 7.62 10.28 16.74
CA GLY A 109 8.73 11.01 17.38
C GLY A 109 9.25 12.16 16.52
#